data_AF-A0A1H6FCH7-F1
#
_entry.id   AF-A0A1H6FCH7-F1
#
_cell.length_a   1.000
_cell.length_b   1.000
_cell.length_c   1.000
_cell.angle_alpha   90.00
_cell.angle_beta   90.00
_cell.angle_gamma   90.00
#
_symmetry.space_group_name_H-M   'P 1'
#
loop_
_entity.id
_entity.type
_entity.pdbx_description
1 polymer ?
#
loop_
_entity_poly.entity_id
_entity_poly.type
_entity_poly.pdbx_seq_one_letter_code
_entity_poly.pdbx_strand_id
1 'polypeptide(L)' 'MLNLTLYTRLDCHLCEDMQQALMPLQTEYGFSLHIVDIDADDHLRVLYNERIPLLMAGEQEICSYVLNETMLRNFLSK' A
#
# COMPACT_ATOMS: atom_id res chain seq x y z
N MET A 1 -9.44 -8.45 -11.98
CA MET A 1 -9.48 -8.06 -10.55
C MET A 1 -8.23 -7.25 -10.28
N LEU A 2 -8.36 -6.09 -9.65
CA LEU A 2 -7.22 -5.18 -9.43
C LEU A 2 -6.41 -5.68 -8.24
N ASN A 3 -5.07 -5.65 -8.35
CA ASN A 3 -4.17 -6.05 -7.28
C ASN A 3 -3.36 -4.84 -6.82
N LEU A 4 -3.46 -4.51 -5.54
CA LEU A 4 -2.66 -3.52 -4.87
C LEU A 4 -1.63 -4.21 -3.97
N THR A 5 -0.44 -3.65 -3.89
CA THR A 5 0.63 -4.12 -3.00
C THR A 5 0.96 -3.01 -2.02
N LEU A 6 0.85 -3.31 -0.73
CA LEU A 6 1.29 -2.45 0.35
C LEU A 6 2.62 -2.97 0.88
N TYR A 7 3.67 -2.19 0.63
CA TYR A 7 4.97 -2.40 1.25
C TYR A 7 4.95 -1.79 2.65
N THR A 8 5.30 -2.62 3.63
CA THR A 8 5.24 -2.31 5.06
C THR A 8 6.47 -2.86 5.77
N ARG A 9 6.57 -2.60 7.07
CA ARG A 9 7.49 -3.29 7.98
C ARG A 9 6.77 -3.59 9.30
N LEU A 10 7.35 -4.49 10.08
CA LEU A 10 6.91 -4.73 11.46
C LEU A 10 7.08 -3.48 12.33
N ASP A 11 6.17 -3.30 13.30
CA ASP A 11 6.19 -2.22 14.29
C ASP A 11 6.16 -0.81 13.67
N CYS A 12 5.27 -0.62 12.69
CA CYS A 12 5.08 0.65 11.97
C CYS A 12 3.63 1.13 12.09
N HIS A 13 3.38 2.05 13.02
CA HIS A 13 2.03 2.62 13.23
C HIS A 13 1.42 3.23 11.96
N LEU A 14 2.20 3.97 11.18
CA LEU A 14 1.71 4.53 9.91
C LEU A 14 1.25 3.44 8.93
N CYS A 15 1.92 2.30 8.96
CA CYS A 15 1.58 1.18 8.10
C CYS A 15 0.29 0.49 8.56
N GLU A 16 0.08 0.37 9.87
CA GLU A 16 -1.16 -0.12 10.46
C GLU A 16 -2.33 0.81 10.08
N ASP A 17 -2.15 2.13 10.22
CA ASP A 17 -3.15 3.13 9.86
C ASP A 17 -3.56 3.02 8.38
N MET A 18 -2.58 2.90 7.47
CA MET A 18 -2.85 2.72 6.04
C MET A 18 -3.59 1.40 5.76
N GLN A 19 -3.22 0.29 6.40
CA GLN A 19 -3.92 -0.99 6.24
C GLN A 19 -5.38 -0.90 6.69
N GLN A 20 -5.64 -0.29 7.85
CA GLN A 20 -6.99 -0.11 8.37
C GLN A 20 -7.84 0.76 7.43
N ALA A 21 -7.27 1.83 6.88
CA ALA A 21 -7.96 2.70 5.95
C ALA A 21 -8.23 2.03 4.58
N LEU A 22 -7.41 1.04 4.18
CA LEU A 22 -7.63 0.27 2.95
C LEU A 22 -8.75 -0.78 3.07
N MET A 23 -9.03 -1.33 4.26
CA MET A 23 -10.07 -2.34 4.46
C MET A 23 -11.48 -1.94 3.95
N PRO A 24 -12.03 -0.75 4.29
CA PRO A 24 -13.34 -0.36 3.77
C PRO A 24 -13.32 -0.16 2.24
N LEU A 25 -12.23 0.38 1.70
CA LEU A 25 -12.05 0.56 0.26
C LEU A 25 -11.95 -0.79 -0.47
N GLN A 26 -11.29 -1.77 0.14
CA GLN A 26 -11.19 -3.12 -0.40
C GLN A 26 -12.57 -3.77 -0.52
N THR A 27 -13.42 -3.56 0.48
CA THR A 27 -14.81 -4.03 0.47
C THR A 27 -15.66 -3.29 -0.57
N GLU A 28 -15.48 -1.97 -0.71
CA GLU A 28 -16.23 -1.12 -1.65
C GLU A 28 -15.89 -1.42 -3.11
N TYR A 29 -14.61 -1.57 -3.45
CA TYR A 29 -14.13 -1.69 -4.84
C TYR A 29 -13.71 -3.12 -5.24
N GLY A 30 -13.60 -4.06 -4.29
CA GLY A 30 -13.32 -5.46 -4.57
C GLY A 30 -11.91 -5.76 -5.12
N PHE A 31 -10.90 -4.97 -4.73
CA PHE A 31 -9.50 -5.23 -5.10
C PHE A 31 -8.83 -6.25 -4.15
N SER A 32 -7.77 -6.91 -4.63
CA SER A 32 -6.90 -7.72 -3.79
C SER A 32 -5.79 -6.85 -3.20
N LEU A 33 -5.54 -6.97 -1.90
CA LEU A 33 -4.45 -6.29 -1.22
C LEU A 33 -3.38 -7.32 -0.83
N HIS A 34 -2.16 -7.14 -1.33
CA HIS A 34 -0.98 -7.91 -0.96
C HIS A 34 -0.13 -7.11 0.01
N ILE A 35 0.14 -7.66 1.18
CA ILE A 35 1.00 -7.02 2.17
C ILE A 35 2.38 -7.65 2.06
N VAL A 36 3.40 -6.81 1.84
CA VAL A 36 4.79 -7.25 1.66
C VAL A 36 5.64 -6.56 2.71
N ASP A 37 6.29 -7.36 3.56
CA ASP A 37 7.29 -6.87 4.51
C ASP A 37 8.60 -6.61 3.78
N ILE A 38 9.03 -5.35 3.75
CA ILE A 38 10.30 -4.97 3.11
C ILE A 38 11.51 -5.48 3.89
N ASP A 39 11.37 -5.79 5.18
CA ASP A 39 12.48 -6.29 6.00
C ASP A 39 12.79 -7.77 5.73
N ALA A 40 11.92 -8.47 5.01
CA ALA A 40 12.14 -9.84 4.56
C ALA A 40 12.99 -9.93 3.26
N ASP A 41 13.25 -8.81 2.59
CA ASP A 41 13.99 -8.75 1.33
C ASP A 41 14.93 -7.52 1.31
N ASP A 42 16.25 -7.78 1.32
CA ASP A 42 17.27 -6.73 1.34
C ASP A 42 17.15 -5.74 0.18
N HIS A 43 16.71 -6.19 -1.00
CA HIS A 43 16.53 -5.32 -2.15
C HIS A 43 15.33 -4.38 -1.96
N LEU A 44 14.20 -4.89 -1.47
CA LEU A 44 13.04 -4.07 -1.14
C LEU A 44 13.35 -3.09 -0.01
N ARG A 45 14.11 -3.53 1.00
CA ARG A 45 14.58 -2.67 2.08
C ARG A 45 15.39 -1.50 1.53
N VAL A 46 16.40 -1.76 0.69
CA VAL A 46 17.22 -0.68 0.10
C VAL A 46 16.38 0.28 -0.74
N LEU A 47 15.39 -0.22 -1.50
CA LEU A 47 14.56 0.63 -2.36
C LEU A 47 13.52 1.46 -1.60
N TYR A 48 12.90 0.91 -0.56
CA TYR A 48 11.68 1.45 0.02
C TYR A 48 11.78 1.80 1.51
N ASN A 49 12.92 1.59 2.17
CA ASN A 49 13.08 1.84 3.62
C ASN A 49 12.67 3.26 4.06
N GLU A 50 12.87 4.28 3.22
CA GLU A 50 12.49 5.66 3.52
C GLU A 50 11.10 6.05 3.00
N ARG A 51 10.36 5.13 2.39
CA ARG A 51 9.10 5.42 1.66
C ARG A 51 7.90 4.64 2.18
N ILE A 52 8.12 3.73 3.12
CA ILE A 52 7.04 2.95 3.73
C ILE A 52 6.22 3.79 4.73
N PRO A 53 4.91 3.55 4.84
CA PRO A 53 4.12 2.62 4.03
C PRO A 53 3.98 3.09 2.57
N LEU A 54 4.12 2.17 1.61
CA LEU A 54 4.08 2.45 0.17
C LEU A 54 3.03 1.58 -0.51
N LEU A 55 2.06 2.21 -1.18
CA LEU A 55 0.98 1.55 -1.90
C LEU A 55 1.23 1.59 -3.42
N MET A 56 1.30 0.42 -4.03
CA MET A 56 1.56 0.21 -5.46
C MET A 56 0.40 -0.54 -6.13
N ALA A 57 0.12 -0.22 -7.39
CA ALA A 57 -0.75 -0.97 -8.28
C ALA A 57 0.11 -1.53 -9.44
N GLY A 58 0.59 -2.76 -9.29
CA GLY A 58 1.63 -3.29 -10.18
C GLY A 58 2.91 -2.46 -10.09
N GLU A 59 3.32 -1.85 -11.20
CA GLU A 59 4.51 -0.99 -11.28
C GLU A 59 4.21 0.49 -10.96
N GLN A 60 2.94 0.86 -10.79
CA GLN A 60 2.54 2.24 -10.55
C GLN A 60 2.42 2.54 -9.05
N GLU A 61 3.12 3.57 -8.59
CA GLU A 61 2.93 4.11 -7.25
C GLU A 61 1.63 4.90 -7.14
N ILE A 62 0.84 4.59 -6.12
CA ILE A 62 -0.37 5.33 -5.78
C ILE A 62 -0.04 6.40 -4.74
N CYS A 63 0.57 6.01 -3.62
CA CYS A 63 1.01 6.93 -2.57
C CYS A 63 2.02 6.27 -1.63
N SER A 64 2.77 7.11 -0.92
CA SER A 64 3.70 6.73 0.16
C SER A 64 3.45 7.57 1.42
N TYR A 65 3.94 7.09 2.57
CA TYR A 65 3.84 7.69 3.91
C TYR A 65 2.44 7.71 4.53
N VAL A 66 1.47 8.34 3.85
CA VAL A 66 0.08 8.47 4.31
C VAL A 66 -0.84 8.10 3.17
N LEU A 67 -1.93 7.39 3.49
CA LEU A 67 -2.91 7.03 2.48
C LEU A 67 -3.52 8.29 1.86
N ASN A 68 -3.35 8.44 0.55
CA ASN A 68 -4.10 9.42 -0.21
C ASN A 68 -5.36 8.77 -0.76
N GLU A 69 -6.44 8.78 0.03
CA GLU A 69 -7.72 8.19 -0.36
C GLU A 69 -8.26 8.76 -1.67
N THR A 70 -8.10 10.06 -1.91
CA THR A 70 -8.57 10.71 -3.15
C THR A 70 -7.85 10.15 -4.37
N MET A 71 -6.52 10.01 -4.32
CA MET A 71 -5.75 9.41 -5.42
C MET A 71 -6.13 7.95 -5.63
N LEU A 72 -6.26 7.18 -4.55
CA LEU A 72 -6.66 5.78 -4.64
C LEU A 72 -8.06 5.65 -5.26
N ARG A 73 -9.05 6.41 -4.79
CA ARG A 73 -10.41 6.39 -5.33
C ARG A 73 -10.44 6.79 -6.81
N ASN A 74 -9.68 7.80 -7.21
CA ASN A 74 -9.55 8.20 -8.61
C ASN A 74 -8.88 7.13 -9.49
N PHE A 75 -7.99 6.32 -8.92
CA PHE A 75 -7.37 5.19 -9.61
C PHE A 75 -8.36 4.02 -9.74
N LEU A 76 -9.15 3.75 -8.69
CA LEU A 76 -10.14 2.66 -8.65
C LEU A 76 -11.42 2.94 -9.46
N SER A 77 -11.74 4.21 -9.71
CA SER A 77 -12.94 4.62 -10.44
C SER A 77 -12.75 4.74 -11.96
N LYS A 78 -11.56 4.42 -12.47
CA LYS A 78 -11.26 4.29 -13.91
C LYS A 78 -11.60 2.90 -14.42
#